data_AF-A0A6F9ZVS5-F1
#
_entry.id   AF-A0A6F9ZVS5-F1
#
_cell.length_a   1.000
_cell.length_b   1.000
_cell.length_c   1.000
_cell.angle_alpha   90.00
_cell.angle_beta   90.00
_cell.angle_gamma   90.00
#
_symmetry.space_group_name_H-M   'P 1'
#
loop_
_entity.id
_entity.type
_entity.pdbx_description
1 polymer ?
#
loop_
_entity_poly.entity_id
_entity_poly.type
_entity_poly.pdbx_seq_one_letter_code
_entity_poly.pdbx_strand_id
1 'polypeptide(L)'
;MMEIQALREKARKLKESGLNTYEIASEMNIAEETVEWLLSKEEKEKPGKDVKIGWRSIGVYPLRIRYIANAMADIIVEEAENRELDVDTVIGIAINGIPYATFIAEELDLELAIFRPHTEKVGVFSSNYAGLKDKNAVIVDDVIGSGKTMRKAITATKKEGGNPVLCVTL
;
A
#
# COMPACT_ATOMS: atom_id res chain seq x y z
N MET A 1 -9.36 27.49 -13.82
CA MET A 1 -8.12 27.64 -14.63
C MET A 1 -6.85 27.71 -13.78
N MET A 2 -6.84 28.50 -12.69
CA MET A 2 -5.72 28.62 -11.74
C MET A 2 -5.27 27.30 -11.09
N GLU A 3 -6.22 26.39 -10.84
CA GLU A 3 -5.97 25.12 -10.13
C GLU A 3 -5.16 24.12 -10.96
N ILE A 4 -5.38 24.04 -12.28
CA ILE A 4 -4.65 23.13 -13.18
C ILE A 4 -3.22 23.64 -13.41
N GLN A 5 -3.04 24.96 -13.57
CA GLN A 5 -1.70 25.54 -13.70
C GLN A 5 -0.85 25.30 -12.45
N ALA A 6 -1.43 25.44 -11.25
CA ALA A 6 -0.76 25.10 -10.00
C ALA A 6 -0.36 23.62 -9.92
N LEU A 7 -1.22 22.70 -10.37
CA LEU A 7 -0.90 21.27 -10.45
C LEU A 7 0.22 20.98 -11.45
N ARG A 8 0.22 21.62 -12.62
CA ARG A 8 1.29 21.49 -13.63
C ARG A 8 2.61 21.99 -13.08
N GLU A 9 2.62 23.14 -12.40
CA GLU A 9 3.82 23.69 -11.78
C GLU A 9 4.37 22.76 -10.68
N LYS A 10 3.49 22.23 -9.81
CA LYS A 10 3.89 21.26 -8.78
C LYS A 10 4.49 20.00 -9.41
N ALA A 11 3.83 19.41 -10.41
CA ALA A 11 4.33 18.22 -11.11
C ALA A 11 5.70 18.48 -11.76
N ARG A 12 5.90 19.66 -12.38
CA ARG A 12 7.17 20.04 -12.99
C ARG A 12 8.29 20.20 -11.96
N LYS A 13 8.02 20.83 -10.81
CA LYS A 13 8.99 20.95 -9.71
C LYS A 13 9.42 19.58 -9.17
N LEU A 14 8.47 18.67 -8.97
CA LEU A 14 8.79 17.31 -8.53
C LEU A 14 9.62 16.56 -9.58
N LYS A 15 9.30 16.74 -10.87
CA LYS A 15 10.09 16.17 -11.97
C LYS A 15 11.52 16.74 -12.02
N GLU A 16 11.68 18.05 -11.84
CA GLU A 16 12.97 18.74 -11.76
C GLU A 16 13.81 18.27 -10.56
N SER A 17 13.16 17.90 -9.45
CA SER A 17 13.85 17.29 -8.29
C SER A 17 14.25 15.81 -8.48
N GLY A 18 14.04 15.25 -9.68
CA GLY A 18 14.50 13.91 -10.05
C GLY A 18 13.48 12.79 -9.87
N LEU A 19 12.25 13.09 -9.43
CA LEU A 19 11.23 12.05 -9.23
C LEU A 19 10.74 11.49 -10.57
N ASN A 20 10.52 10.17 -10.61
CA ASN A 20 9.86 9.51 -11.74
C ASN A 20 8.33 9.72 -11.69
N THR A 21 7.63 9.37 -12.78
CA THR A 21 6.17 9.58 -12.91
C THR A 21 5.39 8.95 -11.76
N TYR A 22 5.80 7.75 -11.32
CA TYR A 22 5.17 7.03 -10.22
C TYR A 22 5.35 7.75 -8.87
N GLU A 23 6.56 8.23 -8.57
CA GLU A 23 6.83 8.98 -7.34
C GLU A 23 6.06 10.30 -7.29
N ILE A 24 5.96 10.99 -8.42
CA ILE A 24 5.15 12.22 -8.54
C ILE A 24 3.67 11.90 -8.33
N ALA A 25 3.17 10.82 -8.92
CA ALA A 25 1.78 10.38 -8.79
C ALA A 25 1.44 10.07 -7.32
N SER A 26 2.35 9.37 -6.62
CA SER A 26 2.23 9.07 -5.20
C SER A 26 2.23 10.33 -4.34
N GLU A 27 3.18 11.25 -4.56
CA GLU A 27 3.28 12.50 -3.80
C GLU A 27 2.06 13.43 -4.02
N MET A 28 1.56 13.49 -5.25
CA MET A 28 0.41 14.33 -5.62
C MET A 28 -0.95 13.67 -5.33
N ASN A 29 -0.94 12.38 -4.98
CA ASN A 29 -2.13 11.53 -4.81
C ASN A 29 -3.06 11.59 -6.02
N ILE A 30 -2.52 11.33 -7.22
CA ILE A 30 -3.24 11.30 -8.51
C ILE A 30 -2.74 10.12 -9.35
N ALA A 31 -3.45 9.79 -10.43
CA ALA A 31 -3.05 8.70 -11.32
C ALA A 31 -1.75 9.02 -12.09
N GLU A 32 -0.98 7.98 -12.48
CA GLU A 32 0.24 8.14 -13.29
C GLU A 32 -0.09 8.81 -14.64
N GLU A 33 -1.23 8.45 -15.24
CA GLU A 33 -1.75 9.03 -16.48
C GLU A 33 -2.07 10.52 -16.31
N THR A 34 -2.57 10.91 -15.13
CA THR A 34 -2.81 12.32 -14.79
C THR A 34 -1.50 13.09 -14.69
N VAL A 35 -0.44 12.49 -14.13
CA VAL A 35 0.90 13.11 -14.10
C VAL A 35 1.45 13.27 -15.52
N GLU A 36 1.36 12.23 -16.35
CA GLU A 36 1.78 12.30 -17.75
C GLU A 36 1.03 13.40 -18.51
N TRP A 37 -0.28 13.51 -18.29
CA TRP A 37 -1.10 14.58 -18.83
C TRP A 37 -0.67 15.97 -18.33
N LEU A 38 -0.39 16.12 -17.03
CA LEU A 38 0.09 17.38 -16.44
C LEU A 38 1.46 17.81 -17.00
N LEU A 39 2.34 16.84 -17.30
CA LEU A 39 3.68 17.08 -17.86
C LEU A 39 3.68 17.21 -19.39
N SER A 40 2.59 16.81 -20.06
CA SER A 40 2.47 16.89 -21.51
C SER A 40 2.39 18.34 -22.02
N LYS A 41 3.02 18.60 -23.16
CA LYS A 41 2.98 19.91 -23.84
C LYS A 41 1.74 20.08 -24.74
N GLU A 42 1.03 18.99 -25.02
CA GLU A 42 -0.14 18.96 -25.90
C GLU A 42 -1.43 19.20 -25.10
N GLU A 43 -2.42 19.82 -25.73
CA GLU A 43 -3.79 19.87 -25.20
C GLU A 43 -4.48 18.51 -25.43
N LYS A 44 -4.09 17.52 -24.63
CA LYS A 44 -4.81 16.24 -24.53
C LYS A 44 -6.05 16.42 -23.67
N GLU A 45 -7.10 15.65 -23.94
CA GLU A 45 -8.21 15.54 -23.00
C GLU A 45 -7.69 15.07 -21.64
N LYS A 46 -8.19 15.70 -20.57
CA LYS A 46 -7.82 15.29 -19.22
C LYS A 46 -8.27 13.84 -19.03
N PRO A 47 -7.42 12.95 -18.48
CA PRO A 47 -7.89 11.66 -18.00
C PRO A 47 -9.05 11.85 -17.00
N GLY A 48 -9.80 10.77 -16.74
CA GLY A 48 -10.96 10.79 -15.85
C GLY A 48 -10.69 11.45 -14.48
N LYS A 49 -11.74 11.74 -13.72
CA LYS A 49 -11.58 12.41 -12.41
C LYS A 49 -10.77 11.53 -11.45
N ASP A 50 -9.67 12.07 -10.92
CA ASP A 50 -8.97 11.45 -9.80
C ASP A 50 -9.87 11.51 -8.55
N VAL A 51 -10.04 10.36 -7.89
CA VAL A 51 -10.70 10.27 -6.58
C VAL A 51 -9.62 10.19 -5.51
N LYS A 52 -9.71 11.05 -4.50
CA LYS A 52 -8.78 11.07 -3.36
C LYS A 52 -9.48 10.57 -2.12
N ILE A 53 -8.82 9.66 -1.40
CA ILE A 53 -9.29 9.16 -0.11
C ILE A 53 -8.64 9.97 1.00
N GLY A 54 -9.46 10.61 1.81
CA GLY A 54 -9.04 11.52 2.88
C GLY A 54 -8.51 10.78 4.12
N TRP A 55 -7.30 10.25 4.04
CA TRP A 55 -6.73 9.40 5.10
C TRP A 55 -6.43 10.10 6.42
N ARG A 56 -6.26 11.42 6.41
CA ARG A 56 -5.85 12.19 7.60
C ARG A 56 -6.85 12.06 8.77
N SER A 57 -8.13 11.87 8.48
CA SER A 57 -9.16 11.68 9.50
C SER A 57 -8.93 10.42 10.35
N ILE A 58 -8.31 9.40 9.77
CA ILE A 58 -7.98 8.13 10.44
C ILE A 58 -6.53 8.17 10.93
N GLY A 59 -5.59 8.46 10.02
CA GLY A 59 -4.15 8.30 10.24
C GLY A 59 -3.49 9.24 11.26
N VAL A 60 -4.20 10.24 11.78
CA VAL A 60 -3.67 11.15 12.82
C VAL A 60 -3.82 10.58 14.23
N TYR A 61 -4.79 9.69 14.45
CA TYR A 61 -5.09 9.17 15.79
C TYR A 61 -4.89 7.65 15.82
N PRO A 62 -3.85 7.14 16.51
CA PRO A 62 -3.57 5.70 16.57
C PRO A 62 -4.75 4.85 17.05
N LEU A 63 -5.58 5.38 17.95
CA LEU A 63 -6.77 4.67 18.43
C LEU A 63 -7.78 4.36 17.29
N ARG A 64 -7.90 5.26 16.29
CA ARG A 64 -8.79 5.04 15.13
C ARG A 64 -8.21 3.97 14.21
N ILE A 65 -6.90 4.00 14.00
CA ILE A 65 -6.18 2.97 13.25
C ILE A 65 -6.39 1.61 13.93
N ARG A 66 -6.25 1.53 15.26
CA ARG A 66 -6.47 0.29 16.01
C ARG A 66 -7.90 -0.23 15.86
N TYR A 67 -8.93 0.60 15.99
CA TYR A 67 -10.30 0.11 15.80
C TYR A 67 -10.54 -0.50 14.42
N ILE A 68 -9.97 0.10 13.38
CA ILE A 68 -10.06 -0.45 12.02
C ILE A 68 -9.23 -1.74 11.91
N ALA A 69 -8.02 -1.75 12.46
CA ALA A 69 -7.16 -2.94 12.49
C ALA A 69 -7.84 -4.12 13.20
N ASN A 70 -8.56 -3.89 14.30
CA ASN A 70 -9.31 -4.93 14.99
C ASN A 70 -10.46 -5.48 14.12
N ALA A 71 -11.15 -4.63 13.35
CA ALA A 71 -12.14 -5.10 12.39
C ALA A 71 -11.49 -5.91 11.24
N MET A 72 -10.30 -5.51 10.78
CA MET A 72 -9.54 -6.30 9.81
C MET A 72 -9.06 -7.63 10.38
N ALA A 73 -8.67 -7.67 11.67
CA ALA A 73 -8.26 -8.89 12.37
C ALA A 73 -9.43 -9.87 12.50
N ASP A 74 -10.62 -9.38 12.84
CA ASP A 74 -11.86 -10.18 12.88
C ASP A 74 -12.15 -10.83 11.52
N ILE A 75 -12.04 -10.07 10.42
CA ILE A 75 -12.17 -10.61 9.04
C ILE A 75 -11.09 -11.67 8.75
N ILE A 76 -9.85 -11.45 9.19
CA ILE A 76 -8.77 -12.43 8.99
C ILE A 76 -9.09 -13.74 9.69
N VAL A 77 -9.62 -13.69 10.92
CA VAL A 77 -10.03 -14.88 11.68
C VAL A 77 -11.18 -15.59 10.98
N GLU A 78 -12.24 -14.87 10.59
CA GLU A 78 -13.37 -15.44 9.85
C GLU A 78 -12.93 -16.15 8.57
N GLU A 79 -12.08 -15.51 7.76
CA GLU A 79 -11.57 -16.07 6.51
C GLU A 79 -10.61 -17.24 6.74
N ALA A 80 -9.81 -17.21 7.82
CA ALA A 80 -8.91 -18.29 8.19
C ALA A 80 -9.70 -19.54 8.61
N GLU A 81 -10.73 -19.37 9.45
CA GLU A 81 -11.61 -20.47 9.89
C GLU A 81 -12.39 -21.07 8.71
N ASN A 82 -13.03 -20.23 7.88
CA ASN A 82 -13.85 -20.68 6.75
C ASN A 82 -13.06 -21.46 5.70
N ARG A 83 -11.75 -21.21 5.58
CA ARG A 83 -10.88 -21.80 4.56
C ARG A 83 -9.87 -22.79 5.14
N GLU A 84 -9.97 -23.09 6.44
CA GLU A 84 -9.04 -23.97 7.18
C GLU A 84 -7.57 -23.56 6.96
N LEU A 85 -7.29 -22.26 7.13
CA LEU A 85 -5.96 -21.67 6.93
C LEU A 85 -5.29 -21.37 8.27
N ASP A 86 -4.09 -21.88 8.46
CA ASP A 86 -3.18 -21.37 9.49
C ASP A 86 -2.54 -20.06 9.01
N VAL A 87 -2.38 -19.09 9.91
CA VAL A 87 -1.69 -17.83 9.65
C VAL A 87 -0.55 -17.66 10.65
N ASP A 88 0.67 -17.44 10.15
CA ASP A 88 1.87 -17.29 10.99
C ASP A 88 2.35 -15.83 11.05
N THR A 89 2.11 -15.05 10.00
CA THR A 89 2.72 -13.72 9.85
C THR A 89 1.78 -12.72 9.18
N VAL A 90 1.79 -11.49 9.68
CA VAL A 90 1.16 -10.34 9.05
C VAL A 90 2.22 -9.50 8.35
N ILE A 91 2.04 -9.25 7.05
CA ILE A 91 2.91 -8.41 6.24
C ILE A 91 2.27 -7.02 6.10
N GLY A 92 2.90 -6.00 6.66
CA GLY A 92 2.55 -4.61 6.38
C GLY A 92 3.25 -4.09 5.12
N ILE A 93 2.49 -3.64 4.13
CA ILE A 93 3.05 -2.90 2.99
C ILE A 93 3.43 -1.49 3.45
N ALA A 94 4.69 -1.14 3.25
CA ALA A 94 5.20 0.17 3.62
C ALA A 94 4.68 1.26 2.67
N ILE A 95 4.31 2.45 3.16
CA ILE A 95 4.39 2.86 4.57
C ILE A 95 3.05 2.64 5.30
N ASN A 96 1.93 2.92 4.64
CA ASN A 96 0.63 3.08 5.29
C ASN A 96 0.01 1.77 5.81
N GLY A 97 0.38 0.62 5.25
CA GLY A 97 -0.05 -0.69 5.76
C GLY A 97 0.61 -1.06 7.10
N ILE A 98 1.75 -0.44 7.47
CA ILE A 98 2.51 -0.82 8.68
C ILE A 98 1.70 -0.63 9.97
N PRO A 99 1.05 0.52 10.22
CA PRO A 99 0.27 0.71 11.45
C PRO A 99 -0.86 -0.32 11.62
N TYR A 100 -1.57 -0.65 10.53
CA TYR A 100 -2.62 -1.66 10.56
C TYR A 100 -2.04 -3.06 10.83
N ALA A 101 -1.02 -3.45 10.08
CA ALA A 101 -0.35 -4.74 10.27
C ALA A 101 0.20 -4.92 11.69
N THR A 102 0.69 -3.82 12.30
CA THR A 102 1.22 -3.85 13.67
C THR A 102 0.11 -4.14 14.69
N PHE A 103 -1.04 -3.48 14.60
CA PHE A 103 -2.16 -3.74 15.51
C PHE A 103 -2.82 -5.10 15.25
N ILE A 104 -2.90 -5.54 13.99
CA ILE A 104 -3.41 -6.89 13.67
C ILE A 104 -2.48 -7.97 14.24
N ALA A 105 -1.16 -7.82 14.06
CA ALA A 105 -0.18 -8.77 14.59
C ALA A 105 -0.22 -8.83 16.13
N GLU A 106 -0.41 -7.68 16.81
CA GLU A 106 -0.62 -7.64 18.26
C GLU A 106 -1.90 -8.35 18.69
N GLU A 107 -3.03 -8.04 18.04
CA GLU A 107 -4.35 -8.59 18.39
C GLU A 107 -4.41 -10.11 18.19
N LEU A 108 -3.76 -10.62 17.13
CA LEU A 108 -3.77 -12.05 16.77
C LEU A 108 -2.58 -12.85 17.31
N ASP A 109 -1.67 -12.21 18.05
CA ASP A 109 -0.40 -12.80 18.53
C ASP A 109 0.44 -13.45 17.39
N LEU A 110 0.55 -12.73 16.27
CA LEU A 110 1.27 -13.17 15.08
C LEU A 110 2.58 -12.40 14.89
N GLU A 111 3.50 -12.98 14.11
CA GLU A 111 4.71 -12.26 13.73
C GLU A 111 4.41 -11.11 12.75
N LEU A 112 5.19 -10.03 12.84
CA LEU A 112 5.13 -8.91 11.91
C LEU A 112 6.29 -8.97 10.91
N ALA A 113 5.96 -8.83 9.62
CA ALA A 113 6.90 -8.58 8.54
C ALA A 113 6.58 -7.25 7.84
N ILE A 114 7.60 -6.58 7.29
CA ILE A 114 7.41 -5.32 6.57
C ILE A 114 7.96 -5.42 5.16
N PHE A 115 7.08 -5.22 4.18
CA PHE A 115 7.43 -5.17 2.77
C PHE A 115 7.58 -3.73 2.29
N ARG A 116 8.73 -3.38 1.71
CA ARG A 116 8.97 -2.07 1.10
C ARG A 116 8.88 -2.18 -0.42
N PRO A 117 7.82 -1.65 -1.07
CA PRO A 117 7.72 -1.68 -2.52
C PRO A 117 8.82 -0.82 -3.15
N HIS A 118 9.34 -1.27 -4.29
CA HIS A 118 10.25 -0.48 -5.12
C HIS A 118 9.51 -0.02 -6.38
N THR A 119 9.88 1.12 -6.94
CA THR A 119 9.29 1.67 -8.17
C THR A 119 9.51 0.74 -9.37
N GLU A 120 10.77 0.47 -9.70
CA GLU A 120 11.16 -0.38 -10.84
C GLU A 120 11.24 -1.88 -10.52
N LYS A 121 11.71 -2.24 -9.33
CA LYS A 121 11.82 -3.63 -8.88
C LYS A 121 10.54 -4.07 -8.15
N VAL A 122 10.52 -5.33 -7.70
CA VAL A 122 9.42 -5.86 -6.89
C VAL A 122 9.36 -5.13 -5.54
N GLY A 123 10.47 -5.07 -4.81
CA GLY A 123 10.53 -4.55 -3.44
C GLY A 123 11.40 -5.46 -2.58
N VAL A 124 11.54 -5.13 -1.30
CA VAL A 124 12.36 -5.89 -0.34
C VAL A 124 11.66 -6.01 1.01
N PHE A 125 11.90 -7.11 1.71
CA PHE A 125 11.52 -7.23 3.13
C PHE A 125 12.59 -6.61 4.02
N SER A 126 12.15 -6.01 5.12
CA SER A 126 13.05 -5.45 6.13
C SER A 126 13.60 -6.54 7.04
N SER A 127 14.93 -6.72 7.09
CA SER A 127 15.61 -7.76 7.87
C SER A 127 15.48 -7.64 9.39
N ASN A 128 14.97 -6.50 9.89
CA ASN A 128 14.71 -6.29 11.32
C ASN A 128 13.41 -6.97 11.80
N TYR A 129 12.61 -7.51 10.88
CA TYR A 129 11.31 -8.12 11.14
C TYR A 129 11.32 -9.60 10.73
N ALA A 130 10.20 -10.29 10.90
CA ALA A 130 10.10 -11.72 10.63
C ALA A 130 10.43 -12.07 9.17
N GLY A 131 11.21 -13.14 8.99
CA GLY A 131 11.37 -13.80 7.70
C GLY A 131 10.14 -14.63 7.33
N LEU A 132 9.97 -14.96 6.05
CA LEU A 132 8.73 -15.53 5.51
C LEU A 132 8.82 -17.01 5.10
N LYS A 133 10.01 -17.60 5.16
CA LYS A 133 10.22 -18.96 4.69
C LYS A 133 9.32 -19.93 5.45
N ASP A 134 8.57 -20.75 4.70
CA ASP A 134 7.67 -21.79 5.19
C ASP A 134 6.50 -21.25 6.04
N LYS A 135 6.14 -19.97 5.89
CA LYS A 135 5.06 -19.31 6.65
C LYS A 135 3.87 -18.94 5.77
N ASN A 136 2.67 -19.12 6.31
CA ASN A 136 1.44 -18.57 5.77
C ASN A 136 1.30 -17.10 6.20
N ALA A 137 1.17 -16.22 5.21
CA ALA A 137 1.21 -14.78 5.44
C ALA A 137 -0.06 -14.08 4.95
N VAL A 138 -0.58 -13.17 5.78
CA VAL A 138 -1.62 -12.21 5.41
C VAL A 138 -0.95 -10.91 5.01
N ILE A 139 -1.32 -10.34 3.86
CA ILE A 139 -0.77 -9.06 3.39
C ILE A 139 -1.77 -7.95 3.65
N VAL A 140 -1.32 -6.90 4.32
CA VAL A 140 -2.13 -5.77 4.77
C VAL A 140 -1.65 -4.47 4.12
N ASP A 141 -2.59 -3.72 3.57
CA ASP A 141 -2.38 -2.35 3.07
C ASP A 141 -3.55 -1.44 3.48
N ASP A 142 -3.40 -0.14 3.31
CA ASP A 142 -4.48 0.81 3.60
C ASP A 142 -5.54 0.82 2.48
N VAL A 143 -5.13 0.91 1.22
CA VAL A 143 -6.05 1.00 0.08
C VAL A 143 -5.50 0.29 -1.14
N ILE A 144 -6.39 -0.37 -1.88
CA ILE A 144 -6.04 -0.97 -3.17
C ILE A 144 -6.52 -0.10 -4.33
N GLY A 145 -5.54 0.47 -5.05
CA GLY A 145 -5.78 1.13 -6.35
C GLY A 145 -5.76 0.11 -7.50
N SER A 146 -4.79 0.24 -8.40
CA SER A 146 -4.59 -0.72 -9.51
C SER A 146 -4.18 -2.13 -9.05
N GLY A 147 -3.79 -2.30 -7.78
CA GLY A 147 -3.27 -3.54 -7.20
C GLY A 147 -1.80 -3.84 -7.53
N LYS A 148 -1.07 -2.92 -8.19
CA LYS A 148 0.36 -3.10 -8.55
C LYS A 148 1.23 -3.37 -7.32
N THR A 149 1.03 -2.62 -6.23
CA THR A 149 1.77 -2.79 -4.97
C THR A 149 1.46 -4.13 -4.31
N MET A 150 0.18 -4.49 -4.20
CA MET A 150 -0.25 -5.77 -3.64
C MET A 150 0.32 -6.97 -4.43
N ARG A 151 0.28 -6.93 -5.77
CA ARG A 151 0.88 -7.97 -6.62
C ARG A 151 2.39 -8.08 -6.42
N LYS A 152 3.09 -6.97 -6.20
CA LYS A 152 4.52 -6.97 -5.87
C LYS A 152 4.77 -7.65 -4.51
N ALA A 153 3.96 -7.34 -3.49
CA ALA A 153 4.05 -7.96 -2.17
C ALA A 153 3.82 -9.48 -2.23
N ILE A 154 2.78 -9.94 -2.92
CA ILE A 154 2.51 -11.37 -3.17
C ILE A 154 3.71 -12.04 -3.86
N THR A 155 4.25 -11.39 -4.90
CA THR A 155 5.40 -11.92 -5.65
C THR A 155 6.65 -12.02 -4.77
N ALA A 156 6.93 -11.00 -3.96
CA ALA A 156 8.06 -11.00 -3.05
C ALA A 156 7.91 -12.07 -1.97
N THR A 157 6.72 -12.21 -1.38
CA THR A 157 6.41 -13.22 -0.36
C THR A 157 6.73 -14.63 -0.87
N LYS A 158 6.27 -14.96 -2.07
CA LYS A 158 6.56 -16.25 -2.72
C LYS A 158 8.05 -16.46 -2.99
N LYS A 159 8.78 -15.40 -3.35
CA LYS A 159 10.24 -15.47 -3.58
C LYS A 159 11.04 -15.72 -2.30
N GLU A 160 10.57 -15.23 -1.15
CA GLU A 160 11.16 -15.50 0.16
C GLU A 160 10.77 -16.88 0.72
N GLY A 161 10.02 -17.68 -0.03
CA GLY A 161 9.56 -19.01 0.40
C GLY A 161 8.32 -18.99 1.30
N GLY A 162 7.62 -17.86 1.38
CA GLY A 162 6.34 -17.76 2.09
C GLY A 162 5.13 -18.03 1.21
N ASN A 163 4.02 -18.35 1.85
CA ASN A 163 2.73 -18.61 1.22
C ASN A 163 1.73 -17.47 1.53
N PRO A 164 1.47 -16.54 0.60
CA PRO A 164 0.47 -15.51 0.82
C PRO A 164 -0.94 -16.13 0.74
N VAL A 165 -1.67 -16.16 1.87
CA VAL A 165 -2.97 -16.83 2.00
C VAL A 165 -4.17 -15.89 1.89
N LEU A 166 -3.98 -14.62 2.25
CA LEU A 166 -5.01 -13.59 2.25
C LEU A 166 -4.40 -12.20 2.01
N CYS A 167 -5.19 -11.30 1.43
CA CYS A 167 -4.87 -9.88 1.33
C CYS A 167 -6.04 -9.09 1.90
N VAL A 168 -5.77 -8.15 2.80
CA VAL A 168 -6.80 -7.34 3.47
C VAL A 168 -6.43 -5.86 3.35
N THR A 169 -7.39 -5.04 2.95
CA THR A 169 -7.26 -3.58 2.89
C THR A 169 -8.49 -2.92 3.51
N LEU A 170 -8.41 -1.60 3.77
CA LEU A 170 -9.62 -0.81 4.02
C LEU A 170 -10.43 -0.61 2.72
#